data_AF-H8GDA3-F1
#
_entry.id   AF-H8GDA3-F1
#
_cell.length_a   1.000
_cell.length_b   1.000
_cell.length_c   1.000
_cell.angle_alpha   90.00
_cell.angle_beta   90.00
_cell.angle_gamma   90.00
#
_symmetry.space_group_name_H-M   'P 1'
#
loop_
_entity.id
_entity.type
_entity.pdbx_description
1 polymer ?
#
loop_
_entity_poly.entity_id
_entity_poly.type
_entity_poly.pdbx_seq_one_letter_code
_entity_poly.pdbx_strand_id
1 'polypeptide(L)'
;MTTHEETLAQLYLGVENCTNIHNAIQHAMSMASGLTELLRNSLGGTGAYDEVGGYSESVQAQLEMSAQTVEQTRHAIENLMVRFDIVY
;
A
#
# COMPACT_ATOMS: atom_id res chain seq x y z
N MET A 1 -21.42 -22.90 -10.40
CA MET A 1 -21.84 -22.07 -9.26
C MET A 1 -20.74 -22.16 -8.25
N THR A 2 -20.16 -21.03 -7.82
CA THR A 2 -19.23 -21.04 -6.69
C THR A 2 -19.99 -21.37 -5.41
N THR A 3 -19.43 -22.23 -4.57
CA THR A 3 -20.02 -22.54 -3.27
C THR A 3 -19.80 -21.39 -2.29
N HIS A 4 -20.54 -21.40 -1.18
CA HIS A 4 -20.35 -20.45 -0.08
C HIS A 4 -18.91 -20.53 0.47
N GLU A 5 -18.40 -21.75 0.66
CA GLU A 5 -17.02 -22.01 1.10
C GLU A 5 -15.97 -21.48 0.11
N GLU A 6 -16.18 -21.66 -1.19
CA GLU A 6 -15.29 -21.13 -2.22
C GLU A 6 -15.29 -19.59 -2.20
N THR A 7 -16.44 -18.96 -1.96
CA THR A 7 -16.55 -17.50 -1.89
C THR A 7 -15.83 -16.95 -0.65
N LEU A 8 -16.02 -17.58 0.52
CA LEU A 8 -15.28 -17.21 1.74
C LEU A 8 -13.77 -17.38 1.56
N ALA A 9 -13.33 -18.49 0.97
CA ALA A 9 -11.91 -18.73 0.69
C ALA A 9 -11.29 -17.63 -0.20
N GLN A 10 -12.02 -17.16 -1.21
CA GLN A 10 -11.58 -16.03 -2.05
C GLN A 10 -11.49 -14.71 -1.26
N LEU A 11 -12.39 -14.46 -0.32
CA LEU A 11 -12.34 -13.28 0.52
C LEU A 11 -11.14 -13.32 1.50
N TYR A 12 -10.85 -14.48 2.11
CA TYR A 12 -9.64 -14.67 2.92
C TYR A 12 -8.37 -14.40 2.10
N LEU A 13 -8.29 -14.95 0.88
CA LEU A 13 -7.18 -14.70 -0.03
C LEU A 13 -7.07 -13.21 -0.39
N GLY A 14 -8.20 -12.52 -0.55
CA GLY A 14 -8.25 -11.07 -0.76
C GLY A 14 -7.63 -10.26 0.39
N VAL A 15 -7.93 -10.61 1.64
CA VAL A 15 -7.34 -9.97 2.84
C VAL A 15 -5.83 -10.24 2.91
N GLU A 16 -5.41 -11.48 2.65
CA GLU A 16 -3.99 -11.85 2.62
C GLU A 16 -3.23 -11.04 1.56
N ASN A 17 -3.79 -10.95 0.35
CA ASN A 17 -3.21 -10.15 -0.74
C ASN A 17 -3.10 -8.68 -0.35
N CYS A 18 -4.12 -8.09 0.28
CA CYS A 18 -4.04 -6.71 0.77
C CYS A 18 -2.92 -6.54 1.80
N THR A 19 -2.74 -7.50 2.70
CA THR A 19 -1.66 -7.49 3.70
C THR A 19 -0.28 -7.54 3.02
N ASN A 20 -0.12 -8.42 2.03
CA ASN A 20 1.13 -8.54 1.27
C ASN A 20 1.46 -7.25 0.50
N ILE A 21 0.48 -6.65 -0.16
CA ILE A 21 0.64 -5.38 -0.88
C ILE A 21 0.99 -4.25 0.11
N HIS A 22 0.30 -4.18 1.25
CA HIS A 22 0.59 -3.17 2.27
C HIS A 22 2.04 -3.27 2.74
N ASN A 23 2.53 -4.47 3.06
CA ASN A 23 3.91 -4.70 3.46
C ASN A 23 4.92 -4.29 2.37
N ALA A 24 4.62 -4.59 1.11
CA ALA A 24 5.45 -4.16 -0.02
C ALA A 24 5.51 -2.63 -0.15
N ILE A 25 4.38 -1.94 0.08
CA ILE A 25 4.33 -0.48 0.10
C ILE A 25 5.15 0.08 1.26
N GLN A 26 5.05 -0.48 2.47
CA GLN A 26 5.87 -0.06 3.61
C GLN A 26 7.37 -0.20 3.33
N HIS A 27 7.77 -1.30 2.69
CA HIS A 27 9.16 -1.49 2.26
C HIS A 27 9.58 -0.44 1.23
N ALA A 28 8.75 -0.18 0.22
CA ALA A 28 9.01 0.87 -0.77
C ALA A 28 9.11 2.27 -0.14
N MET A 29 8.27 2.58 0.86
CA MET A 29 8.35 3.83 1.62
C MET A 29 9.69 3.96 2.35
N SER A 30 10.14 2.90 3.03
CA SER A 30 11.46 2.91 3.69
C SER A 30 12.60 3.16 2.70
N MET A 31 12.53 2.57 1.50
CA MET A 31 13.52 2.79 0.45
C MET A 31 13.48 4.24 -0.08
N ALA A 32 12.28 4.77 -0.32
CA ALA A 32 12.07 6.13 -0.82
C ALA A 32 12.58 7.17 0.18
N SER A 33 12.32 7.00 1.48
CA SER A 33 12.84 7.88 2.53
C SER A 33 14.37 7.83 2.59
N GLY A 34 14.98 6.63 2.51
CA GLY A 34 16.44 6.50 2.49
C GLY A 34 17.08 7.15 1.25
N LEU A 35 16.46 6.99 0.08
CA LEU A 35 16.91 7.65 -1.15
C LEU A 35 16.83 9.18 -1.04
N THR A 36 15.73 9.70 -0.48
CA THR A 36 15.54 11.14 -0.29
C THR A 36 16.62 11.73 0.61
N GLU A 37 16.97 11.04 1.69
CA GLU A 37 18.05 11.44 2.58
C GLU A 37 19.42 11.44 1.86
N LEU A 38 19.71 10.40 1.08
CA LEU A 38 20.94 10.33 0.27
C LEU A 38 21.03 11.47 -0.75
N LEU A 39 19.93 11.77 -1.44
CA LEU A 39 19.85 12.88 -2.40
C LEU A 39 20.06 14.22 -1.71
N ARG A 40 19.43 14.43 -0.56
CA ARG A 40 19.59 15.65 0.23
C ARG A 40 21.02 15.85 0.70
N ASN A 41 21.67 14.78 1.17
CA ASN A 41 23.04 14.83 1.64
C ASN A 41 24.05 15.05 0.50
N SER A 42 23.77 14.50 -0.68
CA SER A 42 24.70 14.55 -1.82
C SER A 42 24.54 15.81 -2.68
N LEU A 43 23.31 16.28 -2.84
CA LEU A 43 22.95 17.32 -3.82
C LEU A 43 22.28 18.54 -3.16
N GLY A 44 22.11 18.56 -1.84
CA GLY A 44 21.40 19.62 -1.13
C GLY A 44 21.94 21.02 -1.47
N GLY A 45 21.04 21.93 -1.80
CA GLY A 45 21.39 23.30 -2.20
C GLY A 45 21.82 23.45 -3.67
N THR A 46 21.70 22.39 -4.48
CA THR A 46 21.88 22.45 -5.94
C THR A 46 20.52 22.38 -6.64
N GLY A 47 20.41 22.98 -7.83
CA GLY A 47 19.19 22.85 -8.65
C GLY A 47 18.85 21.40 -9.04
N ALA A 48 19.86 20.51 -9.07
CA ALA A 48 19.65 19.08 -9.30
C ALA A 48 18.89 18.40 -8.15
N TYR A 49 19.08 18.88 -6.91
CA TYR A 49 18.26 18.43 -5.79
C TYR A 49 16.82 18.91 -5.90
N ASP A 50 16.59 20.14 -6.38
CA ASP A 50 15.23 20.65 -6.53
C ASP A 50 14.42 19.81 -7.54
N GLU A 51 15.06 19.39 -8.64
CA GLU A 51 14.43 18.53 -9.66
C GLU A 51 14.14 17.10 -9.15
N VAL A 52 15.12 16.44 -8.54
CA VAL A 52 14.99 15.03 -8.12
C VAL A 52 14.32 14.89 -6.75
N GLY A 53 14.45 15.90 -5.90
CA GLY A 53 13.81 16.00 -4.59
C GLY A 53 12.29 16.08 -4.73
N GLY A 54 11.78 16.94 -5.62
CA GLY A 54 10.34 17.02 -5.89
C GLY A 54 9.75 15.71 -6.43
N TYR A 55 10.51 14.96 -7.26
CA TYR A 55 10.10 13.63 -7.69
C TYR A 55 10.04 12.63 -6.53
N SER A 56 11.02 12.67 -5.63
CA SER A 56 11.09 11.78 -4.47
C SER A 56 9.93 12.03 -3.49
N GLU A 57 9.59 13.30 -3.24
CA GLU A 57 8.42 13.68 -2.44
C GLU A 57 7.10 13.19 -3.06
N SER A 58 6.95 13.33 -4.38
CA SER A 58 5.77 12.84 -5.11
C SER A 58 5.62 11.32 -5.01
N VAL A 59 6.71 10.57 -5.17
CA VAL A 59 6.71 9.10 -5.00
C VAL A 59 6.29 8.71 -3.59
N GLN A 60 6.82 9.41 -2.57
CA GLN A 60 6.45 9.15 -1.18
C GLN A 60 4.96 9.39 -0.92
N ALA A 61 4.41 10.52 -1.39
CA ALA A 61 2.99 10.83 -1.27
C ALA A 61 2.10 9.79 -1.96
N GLN A 62 2.53 9.29 -3.13
CA GLN A 62 1.79 8.26 -3.86
C GLN A 62 1.82 6.90 -3.15
N LEU A 63 2.95 6.55 -2.53
CA LEU A 63 3.06 5.34 -1.71
C LEU A 63 2.16 5.42 -0.47
N GLU A 64 2.12 6.57 0.22
CA GLU A 64 1.22 6.79 1.37
C GLU A 64 -0.25 6.66 0.98
N MET A 65 -0.66 7.28 -0.12
CA MET A 65 -2.02 7.16 -0.65
C MET A 65 -2.37 5.71 -1.02
N SER A 66 -1.41 4.99 -1.60
CA SER A 66 -1.57 3.58 -1.95
C SER A 66 -1.74 2.72 -0.70
N ALA A 67 -0.97 2.96 0.36
CA ALA A 67 -1.07 2.25 1.63
C ALA A 67 -2.48 2.42 2.25
N GLN A 68 -3.00 3.66 2.25
CA GLN A 68 -4.34 3.97 2.75
C GLN A 68 -5.43 3.27 1.93
N THR A 69 -5.30 3.28 0.60
CA THR A 69 -6.27 2.66 -0.31
C THR A 69 -6.32 1.14 -0.12
N VAL A 70 -5.16 0.49 0.03
CA VAL A 70 -5.07 -0.95 0.29
C VAL A 70 -5.68 -1.30 1.64
N GLU A 71 -5.46 -0.48 2.66
CA GLU A 71 -6.04 -0.70 3.99
C GLU A 71 -7.57 -0.54 3.98
N GLN A 72 -8.10 0.47 3.29
CA GLN A 72 -9.54 0.60 3.09
C GLN A 72 -10.14 -0.60 2.34
N THR A 73 -9.43 -1.11 1.34
CA THR A 73 -9.84 -2.29 0.58
C THR A 73 -9.87 -3.52 1.47
N ARG A 74 -8.85 -3.72 2.30
CA ARG A 74 -8.77 -4.81 3.30
C ARG A 74 -9.99 -4.77 4.22
N HIS A 75 -10.30 -3.61 4.80
CA HIS A 75 -11.47 -3.43 5.65
C HIS A 75 -12.80 -3.68 4.93
N ALA A 76 -12.93 -3.30 3.67
CA ALA A 76 -14.13 -3.57 2.89
C ALA A 76 -14.33 -5.09 2.70
N ILE A 77 -13.24 -5.84 2.45
CA ILE A 77 -13.27 -7.30 2.31
C ILE A 77 -13.63 -7.95 3.64
N GLU A 78 -13.00 -7.54 4.76
CA GLU A 78 -13.34 -8.05 6.10
C GLU A 78 -14.82 -7.84 6.44
N ASN A 79 -15.36 -6.65 6.15
CA ASN A 79 -16.78 -6.38 6.35
C ASN A 79 -17.68 -7.25 5.48
N LEU A 80 -17.27 -7.54 4.24
CA LEU A 80 -18.00 -8.44 3.36
C LEU A 80 -18.00 -9.87 3.91
N MET A 81 -16.88 -10.35 4.45
CA MET A 81 -16.77 -11.66 5.09
C MET A 81 -17.73 -11.80 6.27
N VAL A 82 -17.73 -10.83 7.19
CA VAL A 82 -18.66 -10.82 8.34
C VAL A 82 -20.12 -10.87 7.89
N ARG A 83 -20.48 -10.11 6.85
CA ARG A 83 -21.84 -10.16 6.30
C ARG A 83 -22.17 -11.50 5.65
N PHE A 84 -21.20 -12.12 4.99
CA PHE A 84 -21.38 -13.42 4.36
C PHE A 84 -21.61 -14.52 5.39
N ASP A 85 -20.90 -14.45 6.52
CA ASP A 85 -20.97 -15.41 7.63
C ASP A 85 -22.29 -15.32 8.42
N ILE A 86 -22.95 -14.14 8.46
CA ILE A 86 -24.24 -13.93 9.15
C ILE A 86 -25.45 -14.41 8.31
N VAL A 87 -25.30 -14.50 6.99
CA VAL A 87 -26.42 -14.78 6.06
C VAL A 87 -26.72 -16.28 5.92
N TYR A 88 -25.86 -17.16 6.43
CA TYR A 88 -26.01 -18.62 6.43
C TYR A 88 -26.06 -19.19 7.85
#